data_AF-M1EB35-F1
#
_entry.id   AF-M1EB35-F1
#
_cell.length_a   1.000
_cell.length_b   1.000
_cell.length_c   1.000
_cell.angle_alpha   90.00
_cell.angle_beta   90.00
_cell.angle_gamma   90.00
#
_symmetry.space_group_name_H-M   'P 1'
#
loop_
_entity.id
_entity.type
_entity.pdbx_description
1 polymer ?
#
loop_
_entity_poly.entity_id
_entity_poly.type
_entity_poly.pdbx_seq_one_letter_code
_entity_poly.pdbx_strand_id
1 'polypeptide(L)' 'ELKKAILEDMVRLGKQSGLHSFEQVKAIHIHSDMFSVQNGLLTPTLKAKRPELREYFKKQIEELYSIS' A
#
# COMPACT_ATOMS: atom_id res chain seq x y z
N GLU A 1 4.50 16.80 -0.46
CA GLU A 1 4.74 16.81 1.00
C GLU A 1 4.26 15.55 1.72
N LEU A 2 2.96 15.29 1.92
CA LEU A 2 2.49 14.14 2.71
C LEU A 2 2.96 12.76 2.19
N LYS A 3 2.73 12.46 0.91
CA LYS A 3 3.14 11.18 0.29
C LYS A 3 4.66 10.93 0.42
N LYS A 4 5.46 11.99 0.29
CA LYS A 4 6.92 11.95 0.42
C LYS A 4 7.32 11.63 1.86
N ALA A 5 6.74 12.34 2.84
CA ALA A 5 7.03 12.11 4.26
C ALA A 5 6.70 10.67 4.70
N ILE A 6 5.55 10.12 4.26
CA ILE A 6 5.17 8.73 4.57
C ILE A 6 6.18 7.75 3.94
N LEU A 7 6.55 7.96 2.68
CA LEU A 7 7.48 7.07 1.98
C LEU A 7 8.88 7.09 2.61
N GLU A 8 9.37 8.27 3.00
CA GLU A 8 10.65 8.41 3.70
C GLU A 8 10.65 7.68 5.04
N ASP A 9 9.54 7.74 5.78
CA ASP A 9 9.41 7.03 7.05
C ASP A 9 9.35 5.50 6.88
N MET A 10 8.62 5.01 5.87
CA MET A 10 8.61 3.58 5.51
C MET A 10 10.01 3.07 5.15
N VAL A 11 10.76 3.83 4.36
CA VAL A 11 12.15 3.50 3.98
C VAL A 11 13.07 3.50 5.21
N ARG A 12 12.92 4.49 6.09
CA ARG A 12 13.68 4.58 7.34
C ARG A 12 13.44 3.35 8.23
N LEU A 13 12.18 2.97 8.46
CA LEU A 13 11.80 1.79 9.23
C LEU A 13 12.29 0.49 8.58
N GLY A 14 12.17 0.38 7.25
CA GLY A 14 12.63 -0.78 6.50
C GLY A 14 14.15 -0.98 6.65
N LYS A 15 14.93 0.08 6.51
CA LYS A 15 16.39 0.04 6.74
C LYS A 15 16.74 -0.35 8.18
N GLN A 16 16.04 0.21 9.17
CA GLN A 16 16.24 -0.13 10.58
C GLN A 16 15.91 -1.61 10.88
N SER A 17 14.96 -2.17 10.14
CA SER A 17 14.55 -3.58 10.28
C SER A 17 15.39 -4.55 9.42
N GLY A 18 16.39 -4.04 8.69
CA GLY A 18 17.28 -4.85 7.85
C GLY A 18 16.72 -5.23 6.48
N LEU A 19 15.62 -4.61 6.02
CA LEU A 19 15.05 -4.90 4.71
C LEU A 19 15.97 -4.41 3.58
N HIS A 20 16.19 -5.29 2.60
CA HIS A 20 16.93 -4.96 1.40
C HIS A 20 16.19 -3.95 0.53
N SER A 21 16.93 -3.29 -0.36
CA SER A 21 16.38 -2.24 -1.22
C SER A 21 15.25 -2.73 -2.15
N PHE A 22 15.24 -4.01 -2.53
CA PHE A 22 14.21 -4.63 -3.36
C PHE A 22 12.94 -5.02 -2.59
N GLU A 23 13.01 -5.14 -1.26
CA GLU A 23 11.87 -5.42 -0.37
C GLU A 23 11.13 -4.13 0.00
N GLN A 24 11.75 -2.97 -0.20
CA GLN A 24 11.18 -1.67 0.11
C GLN A 24 10.40 -1.10 -1.06
N VAL A 25 9.15 -0.69 -0.79
CA VAL A 25 8.25 -0.05 -1.77
C VAL A 25 8.87 1.21 -2.38
N LYS A 26 8.63 1.44 -3.68
CA LYS A 26 9.17 2.60 -4.42
C LYS A 26 8.16 3.72 -4.63
N ALA A 27 6.88 3.38 -4.61
CA ALA A 27 5.79 4.31 -4.76
C ALA A 27 4.59 3.83 -3.95
N ILE A 28 3.76 4.78 -3.50
CA ILE A 28 2.54 4.52 -2.73
C ILE A 28 1.37 5.34 -3.27
N HIS A 29 0.15 4.83 -3.10
CA HIS A 29 -1.09 5.57 -3.31
C HIS A 29 -1.75 5.80 -1.94
N ILE A 30 -2.23 7.03 -1.68
CA ILE A 30 -2.92 7.36 -0.43
C ILE A 30 -4.41 7.26 -0.68
N HIS A 31 -5.05 6.31 -0.02
CA HIS A 31 -6.49 6.13 -0.02
C HIS A 31 -7.07 6.66 1.30
N SER A 32 -8.10 7.51 1.22
CA SER A 32 -8.70 8.16 2.39
C SER A 32 -9.55 7.24 3.24
N ASP A 33 -10.12 6.20 2.63
CA ASP A 33 -11.13 5.37 3.29
C ASP A 33 -10.47 4.15 3.92
N MET A 34 -10.93 3.78 5.12
CA MET A 34 -10.44 2.60 5.80
C MET A 34 -10.94 1.32 5.14
N PHE A 35 -10.12 0.29 5.10
CA PHE A 35 -10.60 -1.06 4.76
C PHE A 35 -11.53 -1.55 5.85
N SER A 36 -12.64 -2.16 5.47
CA SER A 36 -13.64 -2.65 6.41
C SER A 36 -14.28 -3.94 5.91
N VAL A 37 -15.02 -4.61 6.78
CA VAL A 37 -15.85 -5.75 6.37
C VAL A 37 -17.02 -5.24 5.52
N GLN A 38 -17.53 -4.05 5.84
CA GLN A 38 -18.69 -3.39 5.21
C GLN A 38 -18.41 -2.99 3.76
N ASN A 39 -17.22 -2.45 3.47
CA ASN A 39 -16.79 -2.18 2.08
C ASN A 39 -16.19 -3.40 1.38
N GLY A 40 -16.25 -4.58 2.01
CA GLY A 40 -15.86 -5.84 1.40
C GLY A 40 -14.35 -6.04 1.23
N LEU A 41 -13.51 -5.15 1.78
CA LEU A 41 -12.04 -5.23 1.63
C LEU A 41 -11.36 -6.07 2.71
N LEU A 42 -12.06 -6.34 3.83
CA LEU A 42 -11.59 -7.22 4.90
C LEU A 42 -12.45 -8.48 5.05
N THR A 43 -11.82 -9.55 5.52
CA THR A 43 -12.51 -10.75 6.04
C THR A 43 -13.23 -10.41 7.35
N PRO A 44 -14.18 -11.24 7.82
CA PRO A 44 -14.77 -11.07 9.15
C PRO A 44 -13.75 -11.03 10.30
N THR A 45 -12.57 -11.63 10.10
CA THR A 45 -11.42 -11.62 11.03
C THR A 45 -10.44 -10.48 10.78
N LEU A 46 -10.84 -9.44 10.05
CA LEU A 46 -10.07 -8.22 9.78
C LEU A 46 -8.79 -8.43 8.95
N LYS A 47 -8.67 -9.56 8.25
CA LYS A 47 -7.58 -9.78 7.30
C LYS A 47 -7.91 -9.17 5.95
N ALA A 48 -6.91 -8.62 5.27
CA ALA A 48 -7.07 -8.07 3.92
C ALA A 48 -7.50 -9.15 2.92
N LYS A 49 -8.56 -8.88 2.16
CA LYS A 49 -9.01 -9.72 1.06
C LYS A 49 -8.24 -9.37 -0.21
N ARG A 50 -7.16 -10.10 -0.46
CA ARG A 50 -6.18 -9.77 -1.52
C ARG A 50 -6.79 -9.69 -2.93
N PRO A 51 -7.65 -10.63 -3.39
CA PRO A 51 -8.26 -10.53 -4.71
C PRO A 51 -9.10 -9.26 -4.89
N GLU A 52 -9.91 -8.94 -3.89
CA GLU A 52 -10.81 -7.80 -3.86
C GLU A 52 -10.04 -6.47 -3.80
N LEU A 53 -8.99 -6.40 -2.98
CA LEU A 53 -8.08 -5.25 -2.95
C LEU A 53 -7.37 -5.04 -4.29
N ARG A 54 -6.93 -6.13 -4.94
CA ARG A 54 -6.26 -6.05 -6.24
C ARG A 54 -7.21 -5.49 -7.31
N GLU A 55 -8.47 -5.93 -7.33
CA GLU A 55 -9.45 -5.44 -8.28
C GLU A 55 -9.84 -3.99 -7.98
N TYR A 56 -10.11 -3.66 -6.72
CA TYR A 56 -10.50 -2.32 -6.29
C TYR A 56 -9.42 -1.27 -6.60
N PHE A 57 -8.14 -1.59 -6.37
CA PHE A 57 -7.02 -0.69 -6.60
C PHE A 57 -6.32 -0.89 -7.95
N LYS A 58 -6.89 -1.66 -8.87
CA LYS A 58 -6.24 -2.04 -10.13
C LYS A 58 -5.69 -0.82 -10.89
N LYS A 59 -6.52 0.20 -11.08
CA LYS A 59 -6.15 1.43 -11.80
C LYS A 59 -5.00 2.16 -11.12
N GLN A 60 -5.06 2.32 -9.80
CA GLN A 60 -4.03 3.02 -9.03
C GLN A 60 -2.71 2.24 -9.04
N ILE A 61 -2.77 0.91 -9.00
CA ILE A 61 -1.58 0.06 -9.13
C ILE A 61 -0.95 0.24 -10.52
N GLU A 62 -1.76 0.19 -11.59
CA GLU A 62 -1.29 0.44 -12.95
C GLU A 62 -0.65 1.83 -13.11
N GLU A 63 -1.27 2.88 -12.56
CA GLU A 63 -0.72 4.24 -12.53
C GLU A 63 0.60 4.34 -11.77
N LEU A 64 0.75 3.62 -10.65
CA LEU A 64 2.00 3.61 -9.90
C LEU A 64 3.15 2.98 -10.69
N TYR A 65 2.86 1.95 -11.48
CA TYR A 65 3.85 1.28 -12.33
C TYR A 65 4.16 2.05 -13.62
N SER A 66 3.21 2.83 -14.16
CA SER A 66 3.44 3.61 -15.39
C SER A 66 4.33 4.83 -15.18
N ILE A 67 4.51 5.26 -13.92
CA ILE A 67 5.38 6.38 -13.53
C ILE A 67 6.84 5.92 -13.31
N SER A 68 7.11 4.61 -13.37
CA SER A 68 8.44 4.02 -13.16
C SER A 68 9.25 3.89 -14.44
#